data_AF-A0A7S1LCQ8-F1
#
_entry.id   AF-A0A7S1LCQ8-F1
#
_cell.length_a   1.000
_cell.length_b   1.000
_cell.length_c   1.000
_cell.angle_alpha   90.00
_cell.angle_beta   90.00
_cell.angle_gamma   90.00
#
_symmetry.space_group_name_H-M   'P 1'
#
loop_
_entity.id
_entity.type
_entity.pdbx_description
1 polymer ?
#
loop_
_entity_poly.entity_id
_entity_poly.type
_entity_poly.pdbx_seq_one_letter_code
_entity_poly.pdbx_strand_id
1 'polypeptide(L)'
;LSSQCPEGPDPNDVEERIDTDATAVQRFMARECVRLSAVLRTVRATLDEADAAIRGLVVPSAAVTASLEAISVDRVPEAWIALWGPTDRALASFVLVLQS
;
A
#
# COMPACT_ATOMS: atom_id res chain seq x y z
N LEU A 1 -5.81 -0.41 20.25
CA LEU A 1 -5.32 0.38 19.10
C LEU A 1 -5.20 -0.59 17.94
N SER A 2 -6.04 -0.42 16.92
CA SER A 2 -6.10 -1.36 15.79
C SER A 2 -4.72 -1.44 15.12
N SER A 3 -4.03 -2.57 15.26
CA SER A 3 -2.71 -2.84 14.69
C SER A 3 -2.79 -3.30 13.23
N GLN A 4 -3.87 -2.93 12.54
CA GLN A 4 -4.15 -3.40 11.18
C GLN A 4 -3.84 -2.31 10.17
N CYS A 5 -3.22 -2.70 9.06
CA CYS A 5 -3.11 -1.86 7.87
C CYS A 5 -4.53 -1.45 7.44
N PRO A 6 -4.81 -0.15 7.22
CA PRO A 6 -6.14 0.31 6.85
C PRO A 6 -6.60 -0.33 5.53
N GLU A 7 -7.91 -0.58 5.42
CA GLU A 7 -8.50 -1.02 4.17
C GLU A 7 -8.72 0.19 3.27
N GLY A 8 -8.24 0.10 2.02
CA GLY A 8 -8.55 1.10 1.01
C GLY A 8 -9.98 0.94 0.48
N PRO A 9 -10.59 1.99 -0.09
CA PRO A 9 -11.89 1.90 -0.74
C PRO A 9 -11.88 0.88 -1.90
N ASP A 10 -13.00 0.20 -2.13
CA ASP A 10 -13.16 -0.69 -3.29
C ASP A 10 -13.06 0.13 -4.59
N PRO A 11 -12.13 -0.19 -5.51
CA PRO A 11 -12.00 0.51 -6.78
C PRO A 11 -13.29 0.55 -7.59
N ASN A 12 -14.11 -0.52 -7.56
CA ASN A 12 -15.35 -0.59 -8.32
C ASN A 12 -16.38 0.41 -7.77
N ASP A 13 -16.55 0.47 -6.45
CA ASP A 13 -17.42 1.44 -5.79
C ASP A 13 -16.98 2.88 -6.07
N VAL A 14 -15.67 3.13 -6.16
CA VAL A 14 -15.13 4.46 -6.49
C VAL A 14 -15.46 4.83 -7.92
N GLU A 15 -15.29 3.92 -8.88
CA GLU A 15 -15.56 4.17 -10.30
C GLU A 15 -17.05 4.35 -10.58
N GLU A 16 -17.93 3.55 -9.97
CA GLU A 16 -19.39 3.64 -10.12
C GLU A 16 -19.95 4.98 -9.64
N ARG A 17 -19.26 5.65 -8.70
CA ARG A 17 -19.69 6.93 -8.12
C ARG A 17 -19.22 8.15 -8.92
N ILE A 18 -18.40 7.98 -9.96
CA ILE A 18 -17.96 9.07 -10.83
C ILE A 18 -19.00 9.24 -11.93
N ASP A 19 -19.80 10.30 -11.85
CA ASP A 19 -20.70 10.68 -12.93
C ASP A 19 -19.93 11.11 -14.19
N THR A 20 -20.56 11.00 -15.36
CA THR A 20 -20.00 11.40 -16.67
C THR A 20 -19.64 12.90 -16.67
N ASP A 21 -20.38 13.70 -15.91
CA ASP A 21 -20.18 15.14 -15.72
C ASP A 21 -19.18 15.50 -14.60
N ALA A 22 -18.45 14.52 -14.05
CA ALA A 22 -17.47 14.77 -13.00
C ALA A 22 -16.40 15.78 -13.46
N THR A 23 -16.14 16.76 -12.60
CA THR A 23 -15.06 17.73 -12.79
C THR A 23 -13.69 17.02 -12.89
N ALA A 24 -12.71 17.68 -13.50
CA ALA A 24 -11.35 17.14 -13.59
C ALA A 24 -10.75 16.81 -12.21
N VAL A 25 -11.07 17.62 -11.20
CA VAL A 25 -10.64 17.40 -9.81
C VAL A 25 -11.26 16.14 -9.24
N GLN A 26 -12.57 15.91 -9.43
CA GLN A 26 -13.24 14.69 -8.95
C GLN A 26 -12.66 13.43 -9.60
N ARG A 27 -12.39 13.48 -10.91
CA ARG A 27 -11.74 12.36 -11.64
C ARG A 27 -10.32 12.10 -11.16
N PHE A 28 -9.55 13.15 -10.86
CA PHE A 28 -8.22 13.01 -10.27
C PHE A 28 -8.28 12.36 -8.89
N MET A 29 -9.15 12.86 -8.00
CA MET A 29 -9.30 12.32 -6.64
C MET A 29 -9.73 10.86 -6.66
N ALA A 30 -10.64 10.47 -7.54
CA ALA A 30 -11.08 9.08 -7.63
C ALA A 30 -9.96 8.14 -8.12
N ARG A 31 -9.17 8.56 -9.11
CA ARG A 31 -7.96 7.81 -9.51
C ARG A 31 -6.97 7.68 -8.37
N GLU A 32 -6.85 8.72 -7.56
CA GLU A 32 -5.95 8.71 -6.41
C GLU A 32 -6.43 7.78 -5.30
N CYS A 33 -7.75 7.70 -5.06
CA CYS A 33 -8.33 6.67 -4.19
C CYS A 33 -7.99 5.26 -4.70
N VAL A 34 -8.15 4.98 -5.99
CA VAL A 34 -7.80 3.67 -6.58
C VAL A 34 -6.31 3.36 -6.40
N ARG A 35 -5.43 4.34 -6.63
CA ARG A 35 -3.99 4.20 -6.44
C ARG A 35 -3.64 3.91 -4.98
N LEU A 36 -4.21 4.65 -4.04
CA LEU A 36 -4.03 4.44 -2.60
C LEU A 36 -4.51 3.05 -2.17
N SER A 37 -5.66 2.59 -2.66
CA SER A 37 -6.15 1.23 -2.41
C SER A 37 -5.19 0.16 -2.93
N ALA A 38 -4.59 0.38 -4.11
CA ALA A 38 -3.59 -0.53 -4.65
C ALA A 38 -2.35 -0.61 -3.76
N VAL A 39 -1.83 0.55 -3.28
CA VAL A 39 -0.70 0.60 -2.33
C VAL A 39 -1.04 -0.18 -1.06
N LEU A 40 -2.19 0.10 -0.43
CA LEU A 40 -2.60 -0.55 0.83
C LEU A 40 -2.74 -2.07 0.68
N ARG A 41 -3.31 -2.53 -0.44
CA ARG A 41 -3.42 -3.96 -0.75
C ARG A 41 -2.05 -4.61 -0.91
N THR A 42 -1.12 -3.96 -1.61
CA THR A 42 0.25 -4.46 -1.78
C THR A 42 1.00 -4.50 -0.44
N VAL A 43 0.89 -3.45 0.38
CA VAL A 43 1.45 -3.41 1.75
C VAL A 43 0.94 -4.60 2.55
N ARG A 44 -0.38 -4.80 2.58
CA ARG A 44 -1.01 -5.89 3.33
C ARG A 44 -0.56 -7.26 2.86
N ALA A 45 -0.63 -7.53 1.55
CA ALA A 45 -0.17 -8.80 0.99
C ALA A 45 1.30 -9.09 1.30
N THR A 46 2.16 -8.07 1.21
CA THR A 46 3.59 -8.19 1.55
C THR A 46 3.78 -8.55 3.02
N LEU A 47 3.05 -7.90 3.93
CA LEU A 47 3.15 -8.15 5.36
C LEU A 47 2.57 -9.52 5.76
N ASP A 48 1.49 -9.95 5.12
CA ASP A 48 0.89 -11.27 5.36
C ASP A 48 1.82 -12.41 4.89
N GLU A 49 2.42 -12.28 3.70
CA GLU A 49 3.41 -13.25 3.20
C GLU A 49 4.68 -13.25 4.06
N ALA A 50 5.12 -12.07 4.51
CA ALA A 50 6.26 -11.94 5.42
C ALA A 50 6.00 -12.62 6.78
N ASP A 51 4.85 -12.41 7.40
CA ASP A 51 4.47 -13.08 8.65
C ASP A 51 4.42 -14.61 8.48
N ALA A 52 3.82 -15.09 7.37
CA ALA A 52 3.78 -16.51 7.05
C ALA A 52 5.20 -17.09 6.84
N ALA A 53 6.08 -16.36 6.16
CA ALA A 53 7.46 -16.79 5.94
C ALA A 53 8.28 -16.83 7.24
N ILE A 54 8.13 -15.82 8.11
CA ILE A 54 8.80 -15.77 9.42
C ILE A 54 8.34 -16.92 10.31
N ARG A 55 7.06 -17.30 10.24
CA ARG A 55 6.51 -18.47 10.95
C ARG A 55 6.93 -19.81 10.34
N GLY A 56 7.63 -19.82 9.20
CA GLY A 56 8.04 -21.03 8.49
C GLY A 56 6.90 -21.75 7.77
N LEU A 57 5.78 -21.07 7.51
CA LEU A 57 4.62 -21.63 6.81
C LEU A 57 4.79 -21.63 5.29
N VAL A 58 5.59 -20.71 4.77
CA VAL A 58 5.91 -20.57 3.35
C VAL A 58 7.40 -20.25 3.16
N VAL A 59 7.94 -20.59 1.99
CA VAL A 59 9.28 -20.14 1.59
C VAL A 59 9.16 -18.71 1.06
N PRO A 60 9.92 -17.73 1.59
CA PRO A 60 9.81 -16.35 1.13
C PRO A 60 10.24 -16.22 -0.32
N SER A 61 9.43 -15.51 -1.11
CA SER A 61 9.82 -15.07 -2.44
C SER A 61 10.92 -14.00 -2.36
N ALA A 62 11.69 -13.83 -3.45
CA ALA A 62 12.74 -12.81 -3.50
C ALA A 62 12.19 -11.38 -3.24
N ALA A 63 10.96 -11.11 -3.69
CA ALA A 63 10.29 -9.84 -3.46
C ALA A 63 9.97 -9.60 -1.97
N VAL A 64 9.54 -10.63 -1.25
CA VAL A 64 9.29 -10.55 0.19
C VAL A 64 10.59 -10.43 0.98
N THR A 65 11.64 -11.18 0.61
CA THR A 65 12.96 -11.02 1.24
C THR A 65 13.49 -9.59 1.11
N ALA A 66 13.43 -9.02 -0.10
CA ALA A 66 13.85 -7.62 -0.32
C ALA A 66 13.01 -6.62 0.48
N SER A 67 11.70 -6.89 0.62
CA SER A 67 10.80 -6.05 1.43
C SER A 67 11.13 -6.14 2.92
N LEU A 68 11.40 -7.34 3.44
CA LEU A 68 11.83 -7.57 4.82
C LEU A 68 13.16 -6.87 5.13
N GLU A 69 14.13 -6.97 4.22
CA GLU A 69 15.41 -6.27 4.35
C GLU A 69 15.20 -4.75 4.42
N ALA A 70 14.38 -4.17 3.53
CA ALA A 70 14.06 -2.75 3.57
C ALA A 70 13.37 -2.34 4.89
N ILE A 71 12.38 -3.12 5.33
CA ILE A 71 11.64 -2.85 6.57
C ILE A 71 12.57 -2.90 7.79
N SER A 72 13.49 -3.86 7.84
CA SER A 72 14.43 -4.02 8.96
C SER A 72 15.37 -2.82 9.18
N VAL A 73 15.51 -1.96 8.17
CA VAL A 73 16.36 -0.75 8.21
C VAL A 73 15.55 0.54 8.07
N ASP A 74 14.25 0.51 8.41
CA ASP A 74 13.33 1.67 8.38
C ASP A 74 13.19 2.34 7.00
N ARG A 75 13.31 1.56 5.92
CA ARG A 75 13.17 2.01 4.54
C ARG A 75 11.88 1.48 3.92
N VAL A 76 11.22 2.32 3.11
CA VAL A 76 10.03 1.92 2.35
C VAL A 76 10.43 0.91 1.25
N PRO A 77 9.82 -0.28 1.18
CA PRO A 77 10.05 -1.25 0.11
C PRO A 77 9.83 -0.67 -1.29
N GLU A 78 10.68 -1.05 -2.24
CA GLU A 78 10.63 -0.53 -3.62
C GLU A 78 9.29 -0.83 -4.32
N ALA A 79 8.70 -2.00 -4.06
CA ALA A 79 7.39 -2.37 -4.58
C ALA A 79 6.28 -1.39 -4.13
N TRP A 80 6.41 -0.79 -2.96
CA TRP A 80 5.46 0.20 -2.45
C TRP A 80 5.72 1.57 -3.09
N ILE A 81 6.99 1.94 -3.24
CA ILE A 81 7.42 3.17 -3.93
C ILE A 81 6.96 3.18 -5.39
N ALA A 82 7.01 2.04 -6.08
CA ALA A 82 6.56 1.92 -7.47
C ALA A 82 5.08 2.31 -7.66
N LEU A 83 4.24 2.09 -6.64
CA LEU A 83 2.81 2.44 -6.64
C LEU A 83 2.55 3.80 -5.98
N TRP A 84 3.33 4.16 -4.97
CA TRP A 84 3.18 5.41 -4.22
C TRP A 84 3.74 6.62 -4.98
N GLY A 85 4.85 6.43 -5.69
CA GLY A 85 5.71 7.49 -6.20
C GLY A 85 6.99 7.63 -5.36
N PRO A 86 8.02 8.34 -5.89
CA PRO A 86 9.29 8.54 -5.20
C PRO A 86 9.09 9.25 -3.86
N THR A 87 9.76 8.75 -2.81
CA THR A 87 9.70 9.29 -1.45
C THR A 87 11.01 9.06 -0.72
N ASP A 88 11.50 10.08 -0.02
CA ASP A 88 12.68 9.99 0.86
C ASP A 88 12.29 9.79 2.33
N ARG A 89 11.00 9.54 2.59
CA ARG A 89 10.50 9.32 3.95
C ARG A 89 10.99 7.99 4.51
N ALA A 90 11.36 8.00 5.78
CA ALA A 90 11.54 6.79 6.56
C ALA A 90 10.22 6.00 6.66
N LEU A 91 10.30 4.67 6.80
CA LEU A 91 9.15 3.78 6.82
C LEU A 91 8.16 4.18 7.93
N ALA A 92 8.64 4.48 9.14
CA ALA A 92 7.79 4.94 10.24
C ALA A 92 6.95 6.19 9.86
N SER A 93 7.56 7.17 9.18
CA SER A 93 6.84 8.35 8.71
C SER A 93 5.87 8.03 7.56
N PHE A 94 6.26 7.11 6.67
CA PHE A 94 5.41 6.67 5.56
C PHE A 94 4.13 5.99 6.06
N VAL A 95 4.23 5.10 7.06
CA VAL A 95 3.06 4.42 7.63
C VAL A 95 2.07 5.40 8.27
N LEU A 96 2.56 6.46 8.93
CA LEU A 96 1.68 7.49 9.48
C LEU A 96 0.88 8.23 8.40
N VAL A 97 1.48 8.45 7.21
CA VAL A 97 0.79 9.07 6.07
C VAL A 97 -0.27 8.14 5.48
N LEU A 98 -0.07 6.82 5.55
CA LEU A 98 -1.07 5.86 5.09
C LEU A 98 -2.29 5.76 6.03
N GLN A 99 -2.15 6.21 7.28
CA GLN A 99 -3.22 6.19 8.29
C GLN A 99 -4.05 7.47 8.35
N SER A 100 -3.55 8.56 7.75
CA SER A 100 -4.18 9.90 7.74
C SER A 100 -5.10 10.09 6.54
#